data_AF-A0A3N7GSY6-F1
#
_entry.id   AF-A0A3N7GSY6-F1
#
_cell.length_a   1.000
_cell.length_b   1.000
_cell.length_c   1.000
_cell.angle_alpha   90.00
_cell.angle_beta   90.00
_cell.angle_gamma   90.00
#
_symmetry.space_group_name_H-M   'P 1'
#
loop_
_entity.id
_entity.type
_entity.pdbx_description
1 polymer ?
#
loop_
_entity_poly.entity_id
_entity_poly.type
_entity_poly.pdbx_seq_one_letter_code
_entity_poly.pdbx_strand_id
1 'polypeptide(L)' 'MCGIVGYTGFQDAYDIVVNGLKRLEYRGYDSAGIVLEKKTGNFEVRKTKGKVSDLEDIADGLQKTAHIGMGH' A
#
# COMPACT_ATOMS: atom_id res chain seq x y z
N MET A 1 2.27 12.63 -12.42
CA MET A 1 3.42 12.66 -11.47
C MET A 1 3.19 11.53 -10.47
N CYS A 2 4.20 10.95 -9.81
CA CYS A 2 3.93 9.80 -8.93
C CYS A 2 4.11 10.17 -7.45
N GLY A 3 3.41 9.45 -6.58
CA GLY A 3 3.63 9.43 -5.13
C GLY A 3 4.24 8.10 -4.73
N ILE A 4 5.11 8.08 -3.72
CA ILE A 4 5.65 6.86 -3.14
C ILE A 4 5.58 7.00 -1.63
N VAL A 5 5.15 5.95 -0.94
CA VAL A 5 5.11 5.88 0.52
C VAL A 5 5.82 4.60 0.95
N GLY A 6 6.72 4.70 1.91
CA GLY A 6 7.38 3.55 2.53
C GLY A 6 7.20 3.59 4.04
N TYR A 7 7.06 2.42 4.65
CA TYR A 7 7.00 2.28 6.09
C TYR A 7 7.87 1.11 6.57
N THR A 8 8.57 1.34 7.67
CA THR A 8 9.25 0.32 8.47
C THR A 8 9.10 0.72 9.94
N GLY A 9 8.60 -0.18 10.78
CA GLY A 9 8.37 0.10 12.18
C GLY A 9 7.48 -0.93 12.85
N PHE A 10 6.87 -0.60 13.98
CA PHE A 10 6.09 -1.55 14.79
C PHE A 10 4.57 -1.49 14.55
N GLN A 11 4.10 -0.50 13.79
CA GLN A 11 2.67 -0.34 13.48
C GLN A 11 2.30 -1.19 12.27
N ASP A 12 1.01 -1.20 11.92
CA ASP A 12 0.53 -1.87 10.72
C ASP A 12 0.98 -1.09 9.47
N ALA A 13 1.79 -1.75 8.63
CA ALA A 13 2.31 -1.14 7.42
C ALA A 13 1.21 -0.83 6.41
N TYR A 14 0.18 -1.67 6.35
CA TYR A 14 -0.93 -1.49 5.41
C TYR A 14 -1.61 -0.13 5.62
N ASP A 15 -2.07 0.14 6.85
CA ASP A 15 -2.80 1.38 7.17
C ASP A 15 -1.97 2.62 6.88
N ILE A 16 -0.67 2.59 7.21
CA ILE A 16 0.21 3.75 7.02
C ILE A 16 0.45 4.01 5.54
N VAL A 17 0.74 2.96 4.77
CA VAL A 17 1.03 3.07 3.34
C VAL A 17 -0.22 3.53 2.59
N VAL A 18 -1.38 2.90 2.80
CA VAL A 18 -2.63 3.25 2.12
C VAL A 18 -3.06 4.68 2.44
N ASN A 19 -3.01 5.10 3.71
CA ASN A 19 -3.34 6.47 4.08
C ASN A 19 -2.35 7.49 3.52
N GLY A 20 -1.07 7.14 3.41
CA GLY A 20 -0.08 7.96 2.73
C GLY A 20 -0.38 8.12 1.24
N LEU A 21 -0.76 7.03 0.56
CA LEU A 21 -1.13 7.06 -0.87
C LEU A 21 -2.33 7.95 -1.10
N LYS A 22 -3.38 7.87 -0.26
CA LYS A 22 -4.54 8.76 -0.32
C LYS A 22 -4.14 10.24 -0.25
N ARG A 23 -3.17 10.59 0.62
CA ARG A 23 -2.65 11.96 0.72
C ARG A 23 -1.85 12.40 -0.51
N LEU A 24 -1.27 11.45 -1.25
CA LEU A 24 -0.48 11.70 -2.46
C LEU A 24 -1.25 11.52 -3.77
N GLU A 25 -2.51 11.07 -3.73
CA GLU A 25 -3.32 10.76 -4.90
C GLU A 25 -3.49 11.95 -5.87
N TYR A 26 -3.41 13.18 -5.36
CA TYR A 26 -3.40 14.40 -6.19
C TYR A 26 -2.23 14.45 -7.20
N ARG A 27 -1.16 13.68 -7.00
CA ARG A 27 -0.01 13.62 -7.91
C ARG A 27 -0.28 12.70 -9.10
N GLY A 28 -1.07 11.63 -8.91
CA GLY A 28 -1.40 10.62 -9.91
C GLY A 28 -2.44 9.61 -9.42
N TYR A 29 -3.34 9.22 -10.32
CA TYR A 29 -4.53 8.40 -10.03
C TYR A 29 -4.85 7.40 -11.16
N ASP A 30 -3.87 7.13 -12.02
CA ASP A 30 -4.01 6.17 -13.14
C ASP A 30 -3.85 4.71 -12.68
N SER A 31 -3.12 4.50 -11.59
CA SER A 31 -2.88 3.19 -10.98
C SER A 31 -2.38 3.34 -9.54
N ALA A 32 -2.60 2.32 -8.72
CA ALA A 32 -2.04 2.23 -7.37
C ALA A 32 -1.56 0.80 -7.07
N GLY A 33 -0.52 0.68 -6.25
CA GLY A 33 0.00 -0.60 -5.78
C GLY A 33 0.56 -0.53 -4.36
N ILE A 34 0.56 -1.68 -3.70
CA ILE A 34 1.14 -1.90 -2.38
C ILE A 34 1.92 -3.21 -2.37
N VAL A 35 3.06 -3.20 -1.70
CA VAL A 35 3.85 -4.38 -1.35
C VAL A 35 4.05 -4.42 0.16
N LEU A 36 3.81 -5.58 0.76
CA LEU A 36 3.97 -5.83 2.20
C LEU A 36 4.86 -7.05 2.42
N GLU A 37 5.71 -6.98 3.45
CA GLU A 37 6.51 -8.12 3.88
C GLU A 37 5.68 -9.07 4.74
N LYS A 38 5.52 -10.33 4.30
CA LYS A 38 4.89 -11.38 5.10
C LYS A 38 5.85 -11.84 6.19
N LYS A 39 5.27 -12.37 7.28
CA LYS A 39 6.01 -13.08 8.34
C LYS A 39 6.90 -14.22 7.85
N THR A 40 6.62 -14.78 6.67
CA THR A 40 7.43 -15.84 6.04
C THR A 40 8.68 -15.31 5.31
N GLY A 41 8.90 -13.99 5.30
CA GLY A 41 9.98 -13.34 4.54
C GLY A 41 9.69 -13.17 3.04
N ASN A 42 8.49 -13.52 2.58
CA ASN A 42 8.05 -13.29 1.20
C ASN A 42 7.27 -11.98 1.11
N PHE A 43 7.18 -11.40 -0.08
CA PHE A 43 6.35 -10.20 -0.31
C PHE A 43 4.95 -10.57 -0.81
N GLU A 44 3.93 -9.92 -0.27
CA GLU A 44 2.61 -9.84 -0.91
C GLU A 44 2.48 -8.55 -1.69
N VAL A 45 2.00 -8.63 -2.93
CA VAL A 45 1.80 -7.48 -3.81
C VAL A 45 0.35 -7.42 -4.26
N ARG A 46 -0.28 -6.25 -4.16
CA ARG A 46 -1.57 -5.93 -4.76
C ARG A 46 -1.41 -4.67 -5.61
N LYS A 47 -1.96 -4.68 -6.82
CA LYS A 47 -1.93 -3.52 -7.73
C LYS A 47 -3.16 -3.52 -8.61
N THR A 48 -3.64 -2.32 -8.91
CA THR A 48 -4.77 -2.11 -9.81
C THR A 48 -4.57 -0.84 -10.63
N LYS A 49 -5.31 -0.75 -11.74
CA LYS A 49 -5.52 0.53 -12.43
C LYS A 49 -6.58 1.32 -11.65
N GLY A 50 -6.51 2.64 -11.75
CA GLY A 50 -7.43 3.55 -11.06
C GLY A 50 -6.87 4.11 -9.76
N LYS A 51 -7.80 4.49 -8.88
CA LYS A 51 -7.55 5.25 -7.66
C LYS A 51 -7.08 4.35 -6.52
N VAL A 52 -6.66 4.98 -5.42
CA VAL A 52 -6.29 4.26 -4.19
C VAL A 52 -7.49 3.50 -3.60
N SER A 53 -8.73 3.99 -3.80
CA SER A 53 -9.95 3.27 -3.39
C SER A 53 -10.08 1.91 -4.07
N ASP A 54 -9.73 1.81 -5.36
CA ASP A 54 -9.79 0.56 -6.11
C ASP A 54 -8.75 -0.44 -5.59
N LEU A 55 -7.62 0.06 -5.08
CA LEU A 55 -6.59 -0.76 -4.43
C LEU A 55 -7.09 -1.31 -3.09
N GLU A 56 -7.83 -0.52 -2.31
CA GLU A 56 -8.40 -0.97 -1.03
C GLU A 56 -9.32 -2.18 -1.23
N ASP A 57 -10.17 -2.16 -2.27
CA ASP A 57 -11.09 -3.24 -2.58
C ASP A 57 -10.37 -4.59 -2.85
N ILE A 58 -9.21 -4.55 -3.53
CA ILE A 58 -8.44 -5.77 -3.86
C ILE A 58 -7.40 -6.16 -2.81
N ALA A 59 -7.16 -5.28 -1.84
CA ALA A 59 -6.18 -5.45 -0.78
C ALA A 59 -6.83 -5.76 0.58
N ASP A 60 -8.12 -6.14 0.56
CA ASP A 60 -8.82 -6.68 1.72
C ASP A 60 -8.05 -7.87 2.32
N GLY A 61 -7.97 -7.90 3.65
CA GLY A 61 -7.27 -8.93 4.42
C GLY A 61 -5.76 -8.72 4.58
N LEU A 62 -5.18 -7.64 4.03
CA LEU A 62 -3.77 -7.29 4.27
C LEU A 62 -3.53 -6.54 5.58
N GLN A 63 -4.57 -6.03 6.22
CA GLN A 63 -4.48 -5.33 7.50
C GLN A 63 -3.86 -6.24 8.56
N LYS A 64 -2.96 -5.67 9.36
CA LYS A 64 -2.27 -6.30 10.50
C LYS A 64 -1.43 -7.53 10.12
N THR A 65 -1.05 -7.65 8.85
CA THR A 65 -0.24 -8.78 8.36
C THR A 65 1.26 -8.47 8.35
N ALA A 66 1.63 -7.18 8.26
CA ALA A 66 3.00 -6.74 7.99
C ALA A 66 3.37 -5.46 8.75
N HIS A 67 4.68 -5.32 9.01
CA HIS A 67 5.30 -4.17 9.67
C HIS A 67 6.21 -3.35 8.73
N ILE A 68 6.45 -3.88 7.53
CA ILE A 68 7.26 -3.26 6.49
C ILE A 68 6.45 -3.29 5.19
N GLY A 69 6.43 -2.16 4.49
CA GLY A 69 5.72 -2.05 3.22
C GLY A 69 6.03 -0.79 2.44
N MET A 70 5.67 -0.80 1.15
CA MET A 70 5.77 0.33 0.25
C MET A 70 4.54 0.40 -0.63
N GLY A 71 4.14 1.61 -1.00
CA GLY A 71 3.12 1.88 -2.01
C GLY A 71 3.59 2.88 -3.05
N HIS A 72 3.00 2.78 -4.24
CA HIS A 72 3.16 3.70 -5.35
C HIS A 72 1.83 3.87 -6.08
#